data_AF-A0A840H221-F1
#
_entry.id   AF-A0A840H221-F1
#
_cell.length_a   1.000
_cell.length_b   1.000
_cell.length_c   1.000
_cell.angle_alpha   90.00
_cell.angle_beta   90.00
_cell.angle_gamma   90.00
#
_symmetry.space_group_name_H-M   'P 1'
#
loop_
_entity.id
_entity.type
_entity.pdbx_description
1 polymer ?
#
loop_
_entity_poly.entity_id
_entity_poly.type
_entity_poly.pdbx_seq_one_letter_code
_entity_poly.pdbx_strand_id
1 'polypeptide(L)' 'MASIKIREDRVRRQLAKRDMRLCKTPARSWLRAFYSPGYMVVDHRNVVISACGTRQYDASLEDVERFAFGPR' A
#
# COMPACT_ATOMS: atom_id res chain seq x y z
N MET A 1 -13.15 -10.18 -12.04
CA MET A 1 -12.31 -9.37 -11.13
C MET A 1 -10.93 -10.02 -11.03
N ALA A 2 -9.84 -9.27 -11.20
CA ALA A 2 -8.49 -9.81 -10.94
C ALA A 2 -8.33 -10.11 -9.44
N SER A 3 -7.59 -11.17 -9.11
CA SER A 3 -7.34 -11.51 -7.71
C SER A 3 -6.59 -10.39 -6.99
N ILE A 4 -6.79 -10.27 -5.67
CA ILE A 4 -6.08 -9.29 -4.82
C ILE A 4 -4.57 -9.37 -5.05
N LYS A 5 -4.04 -10.59 -5.18
CA LYS A 5 -2.61 -10.81 -5.44
C LYS A 5 -2.15 -10.17 -6.77
N ILE A 6 -2.90 -10.34 -7.86
CA ILE A 6 -2.58 -9.76 -9.17
C ILE A 6 -2.56 -8.24 -9.09
N ARG A 7 -3.55 -7.65 -8.41
CA ARG A 7 -3.64 -6.20 -8.18
C ARG A 7 -2.44 -5.68 -7.38
N GLU A 8 -2.12 -6.32 -6.25
CA GLU A 8 -0.95 -5.97 -5.43
C GLU A 8 0.36 -6.05 -6.24
N ASP A 9 0.55 -7.12 -7.03
CA ASP A 9 1.76 -7.28 -7.85
C ASP A 9 1.88 -6.19 -8.91
N ARG A 10 0.76 -5.79 -9.53
CA ARG A 10 0.72 -4.68 -10.49
C ARG A 10 1.12 -3.36 -9.81
N VAL A 11 0.59 -3.08 -8.62
CA VAL A 11 0.93 -1.89 -7.83
C VAL A 11 2.40 -1.91 -7.44
N ARG A 12 2.93 -3.04 -6.92
CA ARG A 12 4.36 -3.19 -6.57
C ARG A 12 5.27 -2.84 -7.74
N ARG A 13 4.99 -3.37 -8.94
CA ARG A 13 5.77 -3.08 -10.15
C ARG A 13 5.71 -1.61 -10.53
N GLN A 14 4.55 -0.98 -10.38
CA GLN A 14 4.38 0.43 -10.74
C GLN A 14 5.09 1.36 -9.75
N LEU A 15 5.03 1.07 -8.45
CA LEU A 15 5.74 1.82 -7.41
C LEU A 15 7.25 1.64 -7.52
N ALA A 16 7.74 0.44 -7.87
CA ALA A 16 9.16 0.17 -8.04
C ALA A 16 9.82 1.05 -9.12
N LYS A 17 9.09 1.41 -10.19
CA LYS A 17 9.56 2.36 -11.22
C LYS A 17 9.82 3.77 -10.69
N ARG A 18 9.31 4.07 -9.49
CA ARG A 18 9.38 5.37 -8.82
C ARG A 18 10.14 5.27 -7.50
N ASP A 19 10.90 4.20 -7.32
CA ASP A 19 11.69 3.94 -6.11
C ASP A 19 10.84 3.91 -4.81
N MET A 20 9.63 3.37 -4.93
CA MET A 20 8.66 3.21 -3.86
C MET A 20 8.26 1.74 -3.70
N ARG A 21 7.77 1.39 -2.51
CA ARG A 21 7.32 0.03 -2.15
C ARG A 21 5.93 0.04 -1.52
N LEU A 22 5.13 -0.93 -1.91
CA LEU A 22 3.87 -1.26 -1.25
C LEU A 22 4.13 -2.09 0.02
N CYS A 23 3.67 -1.61 1.17
CA CYS A 23 3.68 -2.32 2.43
C CYS A 23 2.25 -2.70 2.83
N LYS A 24 2.07 -3.92 3.33
CA LYS A 24 0.77 -4.44 3.81
C LYS A 24 0.82 -4.62 5.32
N THR A 25 -0.32 -4.48 6.00
CA THR A 25 -0.39 -4.74 7.43
C THR A 25 0.12 -6.17 7.74
N PRO A 26 1.13 -6.32 8.63
CA PRO A 26 1.67 -7.62 8.99
C PRO A 26 0.58 -8.57 9.53
N ALA A 27 0.71 -9.86 9.24
CA ALA A 27 -0.29 -10.87 9.64
C ALA A 27 -0.51 -10.93 11.16
N ARG A 28 0.53 -10.66 11.95
CA ARG A 28 0.50 -10.69 13.42
C ARG A 28 0.34 -9.31 14.06
N SER A 29 0.08 -8.27 13.27
CA SER A 29 -0.12 -6.92 13.82
C SER A 29 -1.49 -6.81 14.47
N TRP A 30 -1.55 -6.21 15.66
CA TRP A 30 -2.82 -5.85 16.31
C TRP A 30 -3.69 -5.00 15.38
N LEU A 31 -3.10 -4.08 14.60
CA LEU A 31 -3.83 -3.25 13.63
C LEU A 31 -4.66 -4.10 12.65
N ARG A 32 -4.14 -5.25 12.21
CA ARG A 32 -4.87 -6.14 11.31
C ARG A 32 -6.08 -6.78 11.98
N ALA A 33 -5.96 -7.12 13.26
CA ALA A 33 -7.06 -7.70 14.04
C ALA A 33 -8.17 -6.67 14.29
N PHE A 34 -7.80 -5.41 14.56
CA PHE A 34 -8.77 -4.35 14.86
C PHE A 34 -9.37 -3.68 13.62
N TYR A 35 -8.62 -3.58 12.52
CA TYR A 35 -8.99 -2.73 11.38
C TYR A 35 -8.99 -3.42 10.02
N SER A 36 -8.81 -4.74 9.99
CA SER A 36 -8.60 -5.51 8.75
C SER A 36 -7.26 -5.18 8.05
N PRO A 37 -6.85 -5.93 7.02
CA PRO A 37 -5.63 -5.65 6.30
C PRO A 37 -5.74 -4.34 5.50
N GLY A 38 -4.79 -3.43 5.72
CA GLY A 38 -4.62 -2.24 4.91
C GLY A 38 -3.22 -2.15 4.31
N TYR A 39 -2.96 -1.02 3.66
CA TYR A 39 -1.77 -0.80 2.85
C TYR A 39 -1.13 0.55 3.19
N MET A 40 0.18 0.66 2.97
CA MET A 40 0.91 1.91 2.99
C MET A 40 1.96 1.94 1.87
N VAL A 41 2.38 3.13 1.45
CA VAL A 41 3.46 3.29 0.46
C VAL A 41 4.65 3.97 1.10
N VAL A 42 5.83 3.37 0.94
CA VAL A 42 7.09 3.89 1.47
C VAL A 42 8.11 4.12 0.35
N ASP A 43 9.05 5.03 0.55
CA ASP A 43 10.20 5.21 -0.34
C ASP A 43 11.40 4.32 0.04
N HIS A 44 12.51 4.48 -0.69
CA HIS A 44 13.78 3.81 -0.43
C HIS A 44 14.38 4.13 0.95
N ARG A 45 13.98 5.22 1.60
CA ARG A 45 14.42 5.63 2.95
C ARG A 45 13.50 5.11 4.04
N ASN A 46 12.50 4.31 3.69
CA ASN A 46 11.42 3.87 4.57
C ASN A 46 10.56 5.02 5.12
N VAL A 47 10.49 6.15 4.42
CA VAL A 47 9.57 7.24 4.74
C VAL A 47 8.21 6.91 4.13
N VAL A 48 7.15 7.10 4.91
CA VAL A 48 5.78 6.90 4.42
C VAL A 48 5.39 8.09 3.53
N ILE A 49 5.16 7.82 2.25
CA ILE A 49 4.79 8.84 1.26
C ILE A 49 3.29 8.93 1.08
N SER A 50 2.58 7.83 1.29
CA SER A 50 1.12 7.79 1.17
C SER A 50 0.56 6.74 2.12
N ALA A 51 -0.72 6.88 2.43
CA ALA A 51 -1.47 5.93 3.25
C ALA A 51 -0.99 5.86 4.72
N CYS A 52 -0.90 7.05 5.31
CA CYS A 52 -0.77 7.29 6.75
C CYS A 52 -1.51 8.59 7.14
N GLY A 53 -2.78 8.71 6.75
CA GLY A 53 -3.61 9.87 7.07
C GLY A 53 -4.06 9.90 8.53
N THR A 54 -4.54 8.76 9.04
CA THR A 54 -4.96 8.59 10.45
C THR A 54 -4.08 7.61 11.21
N ARG A 55 -3.56 6.57 10.56
CA ARG A 55 -2.67 5.57 11.15
C ARG A 55 -1.87 4.85 10.06
N GLN A 56 -0.87 4.08 10.47
CA GLN A 56 -0.17 3.18 9.55
C GLN A 56 -1.14 2.16 8.94
N TYR A 57 -0.95 1.88 7.66
CA TYR A 57 -1.75 0.93 6.90
C TYR A 57 -3.24 1.29 6.84
N ASP A 58 -3.59 2.57 6.78
CA ASP A 58 -4.99 2.99 6.74
C ASP A 58 -5.62 2.96 5.33
N ALA A 59 -4.82 2.83 4.27
CA ALA A 59 -5.36 2.80 2.92
C ALA A 59 -5.87 1.43 2.49
N SER A 60 -6.87 1.49 1.61
CA SER A 60 -7.36 0.34 0.85
C SER A 60 -6.44 0.04 -0.34
N LEU A 61 -6.66 -1.11 -0.99
CA LEU A 61 -5.98 -1.46 -2.24
C LEU A 61 -6.36 -0.48 -3.38
N GLU A 62 -7.56 0.09 -3.35
CA GLU A 62 -8.04 1.03 -4.35
C GLU A 62 -7.34 2.38 -4.23
N ASP A 63 -7.08 2.85 -3.00
CA ASP A 63 -6.35 4.08 -2.74
C ASP A 63 -4.90 3.99 -3.23
N VAL A 64 -4.21 2.88 -2.94
CA VAL A 64 -2.83 2.68 -3.41
C VAL A 64 -2.76 2.45 -4.93
N GLU A 65 -3.79 1.88 -5.55
CA GLU A 65 -3.90 1.84 -7.01
C GLU A 65 -4.06 3.25 -7.59
N ARG A 66 -4.95 4.06 -7.02
CA ARG A 66 -5.12 5.47 -7.44
C ARG A 66 -3.80 6.23 -7.29
N PHE A 67 -3.07 6.04 -6.20
CA PHE A 67 -1.75 6.65 -6.02
C PHE A 67 -0.71 6.14 -7.05
N ALA A 68 -0.65 4.84 -7.30
CA ALA A 68 0.35 4.24 -8.19
C ALA A 68 0.11 4.59 -9.68
N PHE A 69 -1.15 4.71 -10.10
CA PHE A 69 -1.54 4.92 -11.50
C PHE A 69 -2.06 6.33 -11.80
N GLY A 70 -2.33 7.14 -10.79
CA GLY A 70 -2.81 8.51 -10.95
C GLY A 70 -1.79 9.44 -11.61
N PRO A 71 -2.26 10.59 -12.15
CA PRO A 71 -1.40 11.65 -12.65
C PRO A 71 -0.50 12.16 -11.52
N ARG A 72 0.72 12.58 -11.89
CA ARG A 72 1.73 13.11 -10.97
C ARG A 72 1.38 14.53 -10.53
#